data_AF-A0A1V6MS82-F1
#
_entry.id   AF-A0A1V6MS82-F1
#
_cell.length_a   1.000
_cell.length_b   1.000
_cell.length_c   1.000
_cell.angle_alpha   90.00
_cell.angle_beta   90.00
_cell.angle_gamma   90.00
#
_symmetry.space_group_name_H-M   'P 1'
#
loop_
_entity.id
_entity.type
_entity.pdbx_description
1 polymer ?
#
loop_
_entity_poly.entity_id
_entity_poly.type
_entity_poly.pdbx_seq_one_letter_code
_entity_poly.pdbx_strand_id
1 'polypeptide(L)' 'MTFFQAGRMSPVIEAMHGRLVAEGCDRYTSGARLDAWGAGEVRSYTAWQQKPGFVGSAADGVPGPFSRDRLEVPDV' A
#
# COMPACT_ATOMS: atom_id res chain seq x y z
N MET A 1 -12.03 7.84 9.43
CA MET A 1 -10.67 8.20 9.91
C MET A 1 -9.69 7.31 9.16
N THR A 2 -8.85 7.89 8.31
CA THR A 2 -7.95 7.13 7.42
C THR A 2 -6.60 6.93 8.14
N PHE A 3 -6.25 5.69 8.47
CA PHE A 3 -4.94 5.36 9.08
C PHE A 3 -3.76 5.69 8.15
N PHE A 4 -4.01 5.59 6.85
CA PHE A 4 -3.07 5.85 5.76
C PHE A 4 -3.20 7.30 5.28
N GLN A 5 -2.44 8.19 5.90
CA GLN A 5 -2.36 9.61 5.55
C GLN A 5 -0.92 9.97 5.24
N ALA A 6 -0.72 10.89 4.28
CA ALA A 6 0.61 11.29 3.84
C ALA A 6 1.51 11.71 5.03
N GLY A 7 2.72 11.18 5.10
CA GLY A 7 3.69 11.44 6.16
C GLY A 7 3.51 10.61 7.43
N ARG A 8 2.45 9.79 7.54
CA ARG A 8 2.30 8.80 8.61
C ARG A 8 3.44 7.79 8.52
N MET A 9 4.14 7.56 9.63
CA MET A 9 5.15 6.50 9.73
C MET A 9 4.61 5.38 10.63
N SER A 10 4.83 4.13 10.25
CA SER A 10 4.40 2.95 11.02
C SER A 10 5.08 1.68 10.49
N PRO A 11 5.43 0.72 11.37
CA PRO A 11 5.96 -0.57 10.93
C PRO A 11 4.97 -1.36 10.06
N VAL A 12 3.66 -1.11 10.20
CA VAL A 12 2.64 -1.68 9.30
C VAL A 12 2.83 -1.20 7.85
N ILE A 13 3.27 0.05 7.65
CA ILE A 13 3.52 0.61 6.31
C ILE A 13 4.77 -0.02 5.70
N GLU A 14 5.81 -0.24 6.51
CA GLU A 14 7.02 -0.96 6.09
C GLU A 14 6.70 -2.41 5.70
N ALA A 15 5.92 -3.12 6.51
CA ALA A 15 5.50 -4.48 6.19
C ALA A 15 4.66 -4.53 4.92
N MET A 16 3.78 -3.55 4.73
CA MET A 16 3.00 -3.41 3.50
C MET A 16 3.89 -3.12 2.28
N HIS A 17 4.90 -2.26 2.43
CA HIS A 17 5.89 -1.99 1.38
C HIS A 17 6.53 -3.29 0.90
N GLY A 18 6.99 -4.14 1.83
CA GLY A 18 7.56 -5.44 1.52
C GLY A 18 6.60 -6.35 0.74
N ARG A 19 5.31 -6.37 1.11
CA ARG A 19 4.29 -7.14 0.37
C ARG A 19 4.06 -6.60 -1.04
N LEU A 20 4.02 -5.28 -1.24
CA LEU A 20 3.84 -4.67 -2.56
C LEU A 20 5.02 -4.95 -3.50
N VAL A 21 6.25 -4.95 -2.97
CA VAL A 21 7.45 -5.39 -3.71
C VAL A 21 7.37 -6.87 -4.05
N ALA A 22 6.98 -7.72 -3.09
CA ALA A 22 6.84 -9.16 -3.33
C ALA A 22 5.77 -9.48 -4.40
N GLU A 23 4.71 -8.66 -4.47
CA GLU A 23 3.67 -8.74 -5.48
C GLU A 23 4.08 -8.16 -6.85
N GLY A 24 5.26 -7.52 -6.94
CA GLY A 24 5.75 -6.83 -8.14
C GLY A 24 4.93 -5.62 -8.54
N CYS A 25 4.25 -5.01 -7.56
CA CYS A 25 3.40 -3.84 -7.73
C CYS A 25 4.06 -2.57 -7.19
N ASP A 26 5.35 -2.63 -6.87
CA ASP A 26 6.11 -1.49 -6.41
C ASP A 26 6.25 -0.40 -7.49
N ARG A 27 5.94 0.83 -7.08
CA ARG A 27 6.03 2.06 -7.87
C ARG A 27 6.87 3.09 -7.10
N TYR A 28 7.90 2.58 -6.42
CA TYR A 28 8.79 3.40 -5.60
C TYR A 28 9.87 4.05 -6.45
N THR A 29 10.10 5.34 -6.18
CA THR A 29 11.25 6.05 -6.73
C THR A 29 12.40 5.92 -5.75
N SER A 30 13.63 5.81 -6.25
CA SER A 30 14.84 5.83 -5.42
C SER A 30 14.85 7.06 -4.53
N GLY A 31 14.65 6.88 -3.22
CA GLY A 31 14.48 7.96 -2.22
C GLY A 31 13.18 7.92 -1.42
N ALA A 32 12.24 7.02 -1.73
CA ALA A 32 11.06 6.81 -0.91
C ALA A 32 11.41 6.19 0.46
N ARG A 33 10.79 6.70 1.53
CA ARG A 33 10.88 6.10 2.86
C ARG A 33 9.96 4.87 2.91
N LEU A 34 10.52 3.72 3.27
CA LEU A 34 9.81 2.44 3.23
C LEU A 34 8.73 2.34 4.32
N ASP A 35 8.90 3.08 5.41
CA ASP A 35 8.06 3.08 6.61
C ASP A 35 7.04 4.23 6.66
N ALA A 36 7.03 5.09 5.64
CA ALA A 36 6.18 6.26 5.57
C ALA A 36 5.14 6.15 4.46
N TRP A 37 3.90 6.52 4.76
CA TRP A 37 2.84 6.56 3.76
C TRP A 37 3.01 7.80 2.87
N GLY A 38 3.24 7.59 1.59
CA GLY A 38 3.38 8.67 0.61
C GLY A 38 2.80 8.33 -0.75
N ALA A 39 3.13 9.16 -1.74
CA ALA A 39 2.66 8.99 -3.11
C ALA A 39 3.21 7.72 -3.76
N GLY A 40 4.37 7.22 -3.31
CA GLY A 40 4.90 5.92 -3.74
C GLY A 40 3.98 4.80 -3.30
N GLU A 41 3.63 4.77 -2.01
CA GLU A 41 2.79 3.76 -1.39
C GLU A 41 1.40 3.74 -2.01
N VAL A 42 0.80 4.92 -2.23
CA VAL A 42 -0.50 5.05 -2.93
C VAL A 42 -0.42 4.44 -4.33
N ARG A 43 0.59 4.81 -5.14
CA ARG A 43 0.73 4.30 -6.51
C ARG A 43 0.97 2.78 -6.54
N SER A 44 1.79 2.28 -5.63
CA SER A 44 2.08 0.85 -5.51
C SER A 44 0.81 0.08 -5.10
N TYR A 45 0.07 0.62 -4.14
CA TYR A 45 -1.17 0.02 -3.65
C TYR A 45 -2.28 0.05 -4.71
N THR A 46 -2.41 1.13 -5.48
CA THR A 46 -3.33 1.19 -6.63
C THR A 46 -2.98 0.13 -7.67
N ALA A 47 -1.69 -0.03 -8.00
CA ALA A 47 -1.25 -1.05 -8.95
C ALA A 47 -1.58 -2.46 -8.44
N TRP A 48 -1.35 -2.70 -7.15
CA TRP A 48 -1.74 -3.95 -6.53
C TRP A 48 -3.26 -4.15 -6.53
N GLN A 49 -4.07 -3.14 -6.22
CA GLN A 49 -5.54 -3.26 -6.27
C GLN A 49 -6.03 -3.61 -7.69
N GLN A 50 -5.40 -3.07 -8.73
CA GLN A 50 -5.77 -3.40 -10.11
C GLN A 50 -5.43 -4.85 -10.48
N LYS A 51 -4.40 -5.46 -9.88
CA LYS A 51 -3.93 -6.82 -10.19
C LYS A 51 -4.98 -7.94 -9.96
N PRO A 52 -5.64 -8.06 -8.80
CA PRO A 52 -6.73 -9.01 -8.59
C PRO A 52 -8.06 -8.56 -9.21
N GLY A 53 -8.10 -7.42 -9.93
CA GLY A 53 -9.27 -6.92 -10.63
C GLY A 53 -10.15 -5.96 -9.84
N PHE A 54 -9.64 -5.28 -8.81
CA PHE A 54 -10.39 -4.18 -8.22
C PHE A 54 -10.50 -3.02 -9.23
N VAL A 55 -11.70 -2.45 -9.33
CA VAL A 55 -12.02 -1.36 -10.26
C VAL A 55 -12.79 -0.25 -9.55
N GLY A 56 -12.73 0.96 -10.11
CA GLY A 56 -13.40 2.13 -9.56
C GLY A 56 -12.91 2.44 -8.14
N SER A 57 -13.84 2.69 -7.22
CA SER A 57 -13.55 3.08 -5.83
C SER A 57 -12.82 2.01 -5.01
N ALA A 58 -12.71 0.78 -5.51
CA ALA A 58 -11.94 -0.28 -4.83
C ALA A 58 -10.44 -0.30 -5.22
N ALA A 59 -10.05 0.50 -6.21
CA ALA A 59 -8.65 0.71 -6.64
C ALA A 59 -8.23 2.18 -6.45
N ASP A 60 -8.56 2.73 -5.29
CA ASP A 60 -8.35 4.13 -4.91
C ASP A 60 -6.91 4.43 -4.40
N GLY A 61 -6.09 3.39 -4.23
CA GLY A 61 -4.73 3.49 -3.67
C GLY A 61 -4.69 3.64 -2.16
N VAL A 62 -5.82 3.48 -1.46
CA VAL A 62 -5.89 3.56 0.00
C VAL A 62 -6.25 2.18 0.57
N PRO A 63 -5.47 1.64 1.51
CA PRO A 63 -5.78 0.36 2.12
C PRO A 63 -7.03 0.49 3.00
N GLY A 64 -8.11 -0.14 2.54
CA GLY A 64 -9.27 -0.48 3.36
C GLY A 64 -9.04 -1.78 4.13
N PRO A 65 -9.88 -2.10 5.13
CA PRO A 65 -9.76 -3.35 5.90
C PRO A 65 -9.81 -4.59 5.01
N PHE A 66 -10.69 -4.62 3.99
CA PHE A 66 -10.81 -5.74 3.06
C PHE A 66 -9.58 -5.92 2.15
N SER A 67 -9.06 -4.82 1.61
CA SER A 67 -7.92 -4.87 0.70
C SER A 67 -6.62 -5.13 1.45
N ARG A 68 -6.50 -4.68 2.70
CA ARG A 68 -5.36 -4.98 3.58
C ARG A 68 -5.30 -6.46 3.95
N ASP A 69 -6.45 -7.05 4.31
CA ASP A 69 -6.56 -8.49 4.61
C ASP A 69 -6.13 -9.34 3.42
N ARG A 70 -6.58 -8.97 2.22
CA ARG A 70 -6.23 -9.68 0.99
C ARG A 70 -4.77 -9.52 0.55
N LEU A 71 -4.10 -8.42 0.91
CA LEU A 71 -2.64 -8.27 0.73
C LEU A 71 -1.85 -9.07 1.79
N GLU A 72 -2.52 -9.58 2.82
CA GLU A 72 -1.95 -10.26 4.00
C GLU A 72 -0.88 -9.40 4.68
N VAL A 73 -1.19 -8.13 4.93
CA VAL A 73 -0.27 -7.23 5.64
C VAL A 73 -0.17 -7.68 7.10
N PRO A 74 1.05 -7.99 7.61
CA PRO A 74 1.23 -8.36 9.01
C PRO A 74 0.73 -7.27 9.96
N ASP A 75 0.12 -7.69 11.07
CA ASP A 75 -0.19 -6.81 12.21
C ASP A 75 1.02 -6.86 13.15
N VAL A 76 2.05 -6.10 12.79
CA VAL A 76 3.32 -5.94 13.53
C VAL A 76 3.23 -4.79 14.52
#